data_AF-A0A5A7NM23-F1
#
_entry.id   AF-A0A5A7NM23-F1
#
_cell.length_a   1.000
_cell.length_b   1.000
_cell.length_c   1.000
_cell.angle_alpha   90.00
_cell.angle_beta   90.00
_cell.angle_gamma   90.00
#
_symmetry.space_group_name_H-M   'P 1'
#
loop_
_entity.id
_entity.type
_entity.pdbx_description
1 polymer ?
#
loop_
_entity_poly.entity_id
_entity_poly.type
_entity_poly.pdbx_seq_one_letter_code
_entity_poly.pdbx_strand_id
1 'polypeptide(L)'
;MIAASSEQLTASISEIKRQSQNSTSVVDNVGGDVRAAETAVQGLEKAAGSVEKVVSFIRDIADQTNLLALNATIEAARAGEAGKGFAVVASEVKALASQSAKATEEIARQIDDMQKATSSTSQSIQAIAAQVSSLGEVIGAIDSAVDEQSLATDEIGGNLQQAAEGSQEVALIITDIRKATESAGAGSNDVLEAARAVKAQSTDVSDRTQDFLRMIQKA
;
A
#
# COMPACT_ATOMS: atom_id res chain seq x y z
N MET A 1 19.85 -24.05 6.97
CA MET A 1 18.85 -23.15 7.59
C MET A 1 18.82 -21.81 6.89
N ILE A 2 19.93 -21.06 6.83
CA ILE A 2 19.93 -19.71 6.23
C ILE A 2 19.61 -19.73 4.72
N ALA A 3 20.14 -20.68 3.93
CA ALA A 3 19.78 -20.82 2.51
C ALA A 3 18.27 -21.04 2.29
N ALA A 4 17.65 -21.93 3.07
CA ALA A 4 16.20 -22.16 3.03
C ALA A 4 15.40 -20.91 3.45
N SER A 5 15.88 -20.15 4.44
CA SER A 5 15.26 -18.87 4.82
C SER A 5 15.37 -17.82 3.71
N SER A 6 16.49 -17.79 2.98
CA SER A 6 16.67 -16.91 1.83
C SER A 6 15.72 -17.26 0.69
N GLU A 7 15.59 -18.54 0.35
CA GLU A 7 14.62 -19.02 -0.66
C GLU A 7 13.18 -18.67 -0.27
N GLN A 8 12.81 -18.80 1.02
CA GLN A 8 11.50 -18.38 1.51
C GLN A 8 11.30 -16.86 1.38
N LEU A 9 12.31 -16.04 1.69
CA LEU A 9 12.24 -14.59 1.51
C LEU A 9 12.04 -14.21 0.04
N THR A 10 12.78 -14.82 -0.88
CA THR A 10 12.61 -14.59 -2.33
C THR A 10 11.20 -14.95 -2.80
N ALA A 11 10.64 -16.06 -2.31
CA ALA A 11 9.26 -16.44 -2.60
C ALA A 11 8.25 -15.43 -2.03
N SER A 12 8.45 -14.96 -0.80
CA SER A 12 7.60 -13.94 -0.18
C SER A 12 7.68 -12.59 -0.92
N ILE A 13 8.87 -12.14 -1.31
CA ILE A 13 9.08 -10.91 -2.09
C ILE A 13 8.35 -11.00 -3.44
N SER A 14 8.46 -12.15 -4.13
CA SER A 14 7.77 -12.38 -5.40
C SER A 14 6.25 -12.32 -5.25
N GLU A 15 5.71 -12.87 -4.16
CA GLU A 15 4.28 -12.83 -3.88
C GLU A 15 3.80 -11.42 -3.52
N ILE A 16 4.57 -10.67 -2.71
CA ILE A 16 4.26 -9.27 -2.39
C ILE A 16 4.26 -8.43 -3.68
N LYS A 17 5.24 -8.63 -4.57
CA LYS A 17 5.29 -7.93 -5.88
C LYS A 17 4.05 -8.21 -6.72
N ARG A 18 3.65 -9.48 -6.82
CA ARG A 18 2.42 -9.88 -7.52
C ARG A 18 1.17 -9.24 -6.90
N GLN A 19 1.09 -9.22 -5.57
CA GLN A 19 -0.03 -8.61 -4.85
C GLN A 19 -0.08 -7.09 -5.03
N SER A 20 1.08 -6.43 -5.05
CA SER A 20 1.21 -4.99 -5.27
C SER A 20 0.77 -4.57 -6.68
N GLN A 21 1.16 -5.33 -7.71
CA GLN A 21 0.68 -5.14 -9.09
C GLN A 21 -0.84 -5.31 -9.21
N ASN A 22 -1.40 -6.31 -8.51
CA ASN A 22 -2.85 -6.49 -8.45
C ASN A 22 -3.53 -5.31 -7.75
N SER A 23 -2.98 -4.82 -6.63
CA SER A 23 -3.48 -3.64 -5.93
C SER A 23 -3.46 -2.39 -6.82
N THR A 24 -2.41 -2.20 -7.63
CA THR A 24 -2.33 -1.11 -8.62
C THR A 24 -3.51 -1.19 -9.61
N SER A 25 -3.75 -2.38 -10.17
CA SER A 25 -4.86 -2.60 -11.11
C SER A 25 -6.22 -2.32 -10.47
N VAL A 26 -6.40 -2.67 -9.18
CA VAL A 26 -7.62 -2.36 -8.42
C VAL A 26 -7.76 -0.86 -8.22
N VAL A 27 -6.70 -0.15 -7.84
CA VAL A 27 -6.71 1.31 -7.66
C VAL A 27 -7.07 2.03 -8.96
N ASP A 28 -6.53 1.57 -10.10
CA ASP A 28 -6.86 2.14 -11.42
C ASP A 28 -8.34 1.95 -11.78
N ASN A 29 -8.89 0.76 -11.53
CA ASN A 29 -10.31 0.46 -11.76
C ASN A 29 -11.21 1.34 -10.87
N VAL A 30 -10.90 1.42 -9.57
CA VAL A 30 -11.65 2.27 -8.63
C VAL A 30 -11.54 3.74 -9.03
N GLY A 31 -10.37 4.19 -9.51
CA GLY A 31 -10.20 5.53 -10.07
C GLY A 31 -11.10 5.77 -11.29
N GLY A 32 -11.32 4.75 -12.12
CA GLY A 32 -12.30 4.78 -13.21
C GLY A 32 -13.74 4.95 -12.70
N ASP A 33 -14.14 4.16 -11.72
CA ASP A 33 -15.48 4.21 -11.13
C ASP A 33 -15.78 5.57 -10.47
N VAL A 34 -14.80 6.14 -9.77
CA VAL A 34 -14.88 7.48 -9.17
C VAL A 34 -15.13 8.55 -10.23
N ARG A 35 -14.40 8.52 -11.35
CA ARG A 35 -14.61 9.47 -12.47
C ARG A 35 -15.99 9.32 -13.10
N ALA A 36 -16.47 8.08 -13.25
CA ALA A 36 -17.81 7.82 -13.76
C ALA A 36 -18.90 8.35 -12.81
N ALA A 37 -18.74 8.14 -11.50
CA ALA A 37 -19.63 8.67 -10.48
C ALA A 37 -19.64 10.21 -10.46
N GLU A 38 -18.48 10.85 -10.56
CA GLU A 38 -18.37 12.31 -10.63
C GLU A 38 -19.12 12.86 -11.86
N THR A 39 -18.96 12.22 -13.02
CA THR A 39 -19.68 12.59 -14.25
C THR A 39 -21.20 12.47 -14.09
N ALA A 40 -21.66 11.39 -13.46
CA ALA A 40 -23.09 11.18 -13.20
C ALA A 40 -23.67 12.25 -12.26
N VAL A 41 -22.94 12.61 -11.20
CA VAL A 41 -23.33 13.65 -10.24
C VAL A 41 -23.39 15.03 -10.90
N GLN A 42 -22.41 15.38 -11.75
CA GLN A 42 -22.46 16.61 -12.55
C GLN A 42 -23.67 16.63 -13.50
N GLY A 43 -24.06 15.47 -14.03
CA GLY A 43 -25.28 15.31 -14.81
C GLY A 43 -26.55 15.61 -14.00
N LEU A 44 -26.63 15.08 -12.78
CA LEU A 44 -27.73 15.34 -11.85
C LEU A 44 -27.84 16.82 -11.47
N GLU A 45 -26.72 17.49 -11.21
CA GLU A 45 -26.69 18.92 -10.89
C GLU A 45 -27.23 19.77 -12.04
N LYS A 46 -26.81 19.49 -13.28
CA LYS A 46 -27.34 20.15 -14.49
C LYS A 46 -28.83 19.87 -14.71
N ALA A 47 -29.28 18.64 -14.46
CA ALA A 47 -30.68 18.27 -14.57
C ALA A 47 -31.53 19.01 -13.53
N ALA A 48 -31.09 19.04 -12.27
CA ALA A 48 -31.77 19.76 -11.19
C ALA A 48 -31.90 21.25 -11.51
N GLY A 49 -30.83 21.91 -11.98
CA GLY A 49 -30.88 23.32 -12.40
C GLY A 49 -31.78 23.57 -13.62
N SER A 50 -31.97 22.57 -14.50
CA SER A 50 -32.92 22.69 -15.61
C SER A 50 -34.37 22.57 -15.12
N VAL A 51 -34.63 21.67 -14.17
CA VAL A 51 -35.95 21.53 -13.53
C VAL A 51 -36.31 22.79 -12.74
N GLU A 52 -35.36 23.38 -12.01
CA GLU A 52 -35.54 24.64 -11.29
C GLU A 52 -36.04 25.76 -12.20
N LYS A 53 -35.44 25.92 -13.38
CA LYS A 53 -35.89 26.91 -14.39
C LYS A 53 -37.33 26.66 -14.85
N VAL A 54 -37.70 25.40 -15.08
CA VAL A 54 -39.07 25.03 -15.47
C VAL A 54 -40.05 25.31 -14.35
N VAL A 55 -39.72 24.97 -13.10
CA VAL A 55 -40.56 25.23 -11.92
C VAL A 55 -40.76 26.73 -11.71
N SER A 56 -39.70 27.53 -11.86
CA SER A 56 -39.79 29.00 -11.82
C SER A 56 -40.74 29.52 -12.89
N PHE A 57 -40.62 29.03 -14.13
CA PHE A 57 -41.50 29.44 -15.23
C PHE A 57 -42.97 29.08 -14.98
N ILE A 58 -43.25 27.90 -14.42
CA ILE A 58 -44.62 27.50 -14.05
C ILE A 58 -45.16 28.40 -12.93
N ARG A 59 -44.33 28.76 -11.95
CA ARG A 59 -44.71 29.70 -10.88
C ARG A 59 -45.10 31.07 -11.48
N ASP A 60 -44.32 31.59 -12.42
CA ASP A 60 -44.62 32.84 -13.11
C ASP A 60 -45.96 32.76 -13.87
N ILE A 61 -46.24 31.64 -14.55
CA ILE A 61 -47.53 31.39 -15.23
C ILE A 61 -48.68 31.36 -14.22
N ALA A 62 -48.51 30.69 -13.08
CA ALA A 62 -49.53 30.61 -12.04
C ALA A 62 -49.85 31.99 -11.47
N ASP A 63 -48.84 32.81 -11.20
CA ASP A 63 -48.99 34.17 -10.71
C ASP A 63 -49.70 35.07 -11.74
N GLN A 64 -49.33 34.97 -13.02
CA GLN A 64 -49.98 35.70 -14.11
C GLN A 64 -51.44 35.25 -14.29
N THR A 65 -51.71 33.95 -14.20
CA THR A 65 -53.07 33.39 -14.29
C THR A 65 -53.93 33.86 -13.13
N ASN A 66 -53.38 33.91 -11.91
CA ASN A 66 -54.05 34.44 -10.73
C ASN A 66 -54.42 35.93 -10.91
N LEU A 67 -53.53 36.73 -11.50
CA LEU A 67 -53.77 38.14 -11.79
C LEU A 67 -54.85 38.32 -12.87
N LEU A 68 -54.83 37.51 -13.94
CA LEU A 68 -55.88 37.48 -14.96
C LEU A 68 -57.25 37.10 -14.37
N ALA A 69 -57.29 36.08 -13.52
CA ALA A 69 -58.51 35.63 -12.85
C ALA A 69 -59.08 36.69 -11.90
N LEU A 70 -58.21 37.43 -11.21
CA LEU A 70 -58.59 38.57 -10.38
C LEU A 70 -59.23 39.68 -11.23
N ASN A 71 -58.62 40.06 -12.35
CA ASN A 71 -59.20 41.03 -13.28
C ASN A 71 -60.55 40.58 -13.82
N ALA A 72 -60.69 39.29 -14.15
CA ALA A 72 -61.96 38.71 -14.60
C ALA A 72 -63.04 38.75 -13.50
N THR A 73 -62.66 38.53 -12.24
CA THR A 73 -63.58 38.64 -11.10
C THR A 73 -64.06 40.08 -10.92
N ILE A 74 -63.17 41.07 -11.09
CA ILE A 74 -63.51 42.49 -11.03
C ILE A 74 -64.50 42.85 -12.14
N GLU A 75 -64.24 42.43 -13.38
CA GLU A 75 -65.11 42.77 -14.51
C GLU A 75 -66.46 42.03 -14.44
N ALA A 76 -66.48 40.80 -13.92
CA ALA A 76 -67.71 40.06 -13.65
C ALA A 76 -68.58 40.76 -12.59
N ALA A 77 -67.97 41.31 -11.53
CA ALA A 77 -68.69 42.12 -10.54
C ALA A 77 -69.25 43.40 -11.15
N ARG A 78 -68.52 44.02 -12.09
CA ARG A 78 -68.94 45.22 -12.81
C ARG A 78 -70.13 44.99 -13.75
N ALA A 79 -70.24 43.79 -14.32
CA ALA A 79 -71.38 43.38 -15.14
C ALA A 79 -72.65 43.03 -14.35
N GLY A 80 -72.62 43.03 -13.02
CA GLY A 80 -73.77 42.77 -12.16
C GLY A 80 -74.36 41.36 -12.33
N GLU A 81 -75.68 41.25 -12.46
CA GLU A 81 -76.38 39.95 -12.61
C GLU A 81 -75.93 39.18 -13.86
N ALA A 82 -75.58 39.87 -14.95
CA ALA A 82 -75.13 39.23 -16.19
C ALA A 82 -73.74 38.56 -16.05
N GLY A 83 -72.95 38.98 -15.07
CA GLY A 83 -71.60 38.47 -14.81
C GLY A 83 -71.51 37.27 -13.86
N LYS A 84 -72.61 36.84 -13.24
CA LYS A 84 -72.59 35.80 -12.18
C LYS A 84 -71.93 34.49 -12.62
N GLY A 85 -72.24 33.98 -13.81
CA GLY A 85 -71.60 32.76 -14.33
C GLY A 85 -70.10 32.94 -14.57
N PHE A 86 -69.70 34.11 -15.05
CA PHE A 86 -68.29 34.45 -15.28
C PHE A 86 -67.51 34.61 -13.97
N ALA A 87 -68.16 35.16 -12.93
CA ALA A 87 -67.58 35.29 -11.59
C ALA A 87 -67.22 33.93 -10.97
N VAL A 88 -68.07 32.90 -11.16
CA VAL A 88 -67.79 31.53 -10.68
C VAL A 88 -66.56 30.96 -11.38
N VAL A 89 -66.50 31.07 -12.72
CA VAL A 89 -65.34 30.58 -13.48
C VAL A 89 -64.06 31.32 -13.08
N ALA A 90 -64.11 32.64 -12.93
CA ALA A 90 -62.96 33.43 -12.51
C ALA A 90 -62.46 33.03 -11.10
N SER A 91 -63.38 32.76 -10.17
CA SER A 91 -63.01 32.26 -8.83
C SER A 91 -62.35 30.88 -8.89
N GLU A 92 -62.85 29.97 -9.72
CA GLU A 92 -62.29 28.63 -9.87
C GLU A 92 -60.88 28.67 -10.48
N VAL A 93 -60.69 29.50 -11.53
CA VAL A 93 -59.37 29.72 -12.14
C VAL A 93 -58.39 30.31 -11.12
N LYS A 94 -58.84 31.27 -10.29
CA LYS A 94 -58.03 31.87 -9.24
C LYS A 94 -57.58 30.83 -8.18
N ALA A 95 -58.50 29.94 -7.80
CA ALA A 95 -58.20 28.85 -6.86
C ALA A 95 -57.18 27.86 -7.45
N LEU A 96 -57.36 27.44 -8.70
CA LEU A 96 -56.42 26.57 -9.41
C LEU A 96 -55.04 27.20 -9.57
N ALA A 97 -54.98 28.49 -9.89
CA ALA A 97 -53.72 29.23 -9.99
C ALA A 97 -53.00 29.29 -8.64
N SER A 98 -53.71 29.58 -7.55
CA SER A 98 -53.14 29.56 -6.19
C SER A 98 -52.65 28.18 -5.78
N GLN A 99 -53.38 27.12 -6.14
CA GLN A 99 -52.96 25.74 -5.88
C GLN A 99 -51.71 25.37 -6.69
N SER A 100 -51.61 25.82 -7.94
CA SER A 100 -50.44 25.62 -8.80
C SER A 100 -49.20 26.35 -8.26
N ALA A 101 -49.35 27.59 -7.79
CA ALA A 101 -48.27 28.34 -7.14
C ALA A 101 -47.76 27.63 -5.87
N LYS A 102 -48.68 27.09 -5.05
CA LYS A 102 -48.29 26.32 -3.86
C LYS A 102 -47.56 25.02 -4.22
N ALA A 103 -48.06 24.27 -5.21
CA ALA A 103 -47.43 23.04 -5.66
C ALA A 103 -46.03 23.29 -6.24
N THR A 104 -45.84 24.35 -7.03
CA THR A 104 -44.52 24.72 -7.55
C THR A 104 -43.54 25.13 -6.46
N GLU A 105 -44.01 25.79 -5.40
CA GLU A 105 -43.17 26.12 -4.24
C GLU A 105 -42.75 24.89 -3.42
N GLU A 106 -43.60 23.86 -3.33
CA GLU A 106 -43.24 22.57 -2.73
C GLU A 106 -42.23 21.81 -3.60
N ILE A 107 -42.40 21.80 -4.93
CA ILE A 107 -41.44 21.20 -5.86
C ILE A 107 -40.10 21.93 -5.79
N ALA A 108 -40.09 23.27 -5.76
CA ALA A 108 -38.85 24.06 -5.65
C ALA A 108 -38.03 23.67 -4.41
N ARG A 109 -38.69 23.45 -3.26
CA ARG A 109 -38.04 22.96 -2.04
C ARG A 109 -37.43 21.57 -2.22
N GLN A 110 -38.14 20.64 -2.87
CA GLN A 110 -37.59 19.31 -3.16
C GLN A 110 -36.37 19.37 -4.09
N ILE A 111 -36.37 20.28 -5.08
CA ILE A 111 -35.23 20.47 -5.97
C ILE A 111 -34.02 21.05 -5.22
N ASP A 112 -34.22 22.00 -4.30
CA ASP A 112 -33.15 22.54 -3.45
C ASP A 112 -32.54 21.44 -2.55
N ASP A 113 -33.37 20.59 -1.93
CA ASP A 113 -32.89 19.44 -1.15
C ASP A 113 -32.12 18.43 -2.01
N MET A 114 -32.58 18.16 -3.24
CA MET A 114 -31.86 17.32 -4.20
C MET A 114 -30.51 17.91 -4.60
N GLN A 115 -30.43 19.22 -4.84
CA GLN A 115 -29.18 19.91 -5.17
C GLN A 115 -28.18 19.81 -4.01
N LYS A 116 -28.63 20.04 -2.77
CA LYS A 116 -27.79 19.88 -1.56
C LYS A 116 -27.26 18.45 -1.41
N ALA A 117 -28.12 17.45 -1.60
CA ALA A 117 -27.72 16.04 -1.56
C ALA A 117 -26.70 15.71 -2.67
N THR A 118 -26.91 16.24 -3.87
CA THR A 118 -26.01 16.07 -5.02
C THR A 118 -24.64 16.70 -4.73
N SER A 119 -24.61 17.91 -4.18
CA SER A 119 -23.37 18.61 -3.80
C SER A 119 -22.59 17.87 -2.71
N SER A 120 -23.27 17.39 -1.66
CA SER A 120 -22.66 16.56 -0.61
C SER A 120 -22.09 15.25 -1.18
N THR A 121 -22.81 14.63 -2.11
CA THR A 121 -22.33 13.43 -2.81
C THR A 121 -21.09 13.73 -3.64
N SER A 122 -21.06 14.87 -4.35
CA SER A 122 -19.88 15.31 -5.10
C SER A 122 -18.65 15.48 -4.20
N GLN A 123 -18.80 16.11 -3.04
CA GLN A 123 -17.71 16.29 -2.07
C GLN A 123 -17.19 14.94 -1.56
N SER A 124 -18.09 14.00 -1.29
CA SER A 124 -17.74 12.65 -0.86
C SER A 124 -16.95 11.90 -1.94
N ILE A 125 -17.36 12.01 -3.21
CA ILE A 125 -16.65 11.41 -4.35
C ILE A 125 -15.25 12.03 -4.50
N GLN A 126 -15.11 13.36 -4.34
CA GLN A 126 -13.79 14.02 -4.38
C GLN A 126 -12.86 13.55 -3.26
N ALA A 127 -13.40 13.36 -2.04
CA ALA A 127 -12.62 12.81 -0.93
C ALA A 127 -12.16 11.37 -1.21
N ILE A 128 -13.04 10.54 -1.80
CA ILE A 128 -12.68 9.18 -2.24
C ILE A 128 -11.60 9.24 -3.33
N ALA A 129 -11.73 10.14 -4.31
CA ALA A 129 -10.71 10.33 -5.37
C ALA A 129 -9.32 10.63 -4.79
N ALA A 130 -9.25 11.51 -3.78
CA ALA A 130 -8.01 11.83 -3.09
C ALA A 130 -7.43 10.61 -2.35
N GLN A 131 -8.28 9.82 -1.68
CA GLN A 131 -7.84 8.59 -1.01
C GLN A 131 -7.31 7.54 -2.00
N VAL A 132 -7.97 7.38 -3.16
CA VAL A 132 -7.52 6.48 -4.23
C VAL A 132 -6.16 6.91 -4.76
N SER A 133 -5.94 8.21 -4.96
CA SER A 133 -4.64 8.75 -5.37
C SER A 133 -3.54 8.44 -4.33
N SER A 134 -3.83 8.68 -3.05
CA SER A 134 -2.89 8.37 -1.97
C SER A 134 -2.59 6.87 -1.86
N LEU A 135 -3.57 6.00 -2.09
CA LEU A 135 -3.35 4.55 -2.17
C LEU A 135 -2.39 4.18 -3.31
N GLY A 136 -2.51 4.83 -4.47
CA GLY A 136 -1.58 4.64 -5.57
C GLY A 136 -0.13 5.00 -5.19
N GLU A 137 0.07 6.11 -4.48
CA GLU A 137 1.41 6.50 -3.97
C GLU A 137 1.98 5.48 -2.97
N VAL A 138 1.15 4.99 -2.05
CA VAL A 138 1.56 3.97 -1.06
C VAL A 138 1.97 2.68 -1.76
N ILE A 139 1.22 2.24 -2.78
CA ILE A 139 1.55 1.04 -3.56
C ILE A 139 2.88 1.24 -4.30
N GLY A 140 3.11 2.41 -4.91
CA GLY A 140 4.39 2.72 -5.55
C GLY A 140 5.58 2.72 -4.58
N ALA A 141 5.38 3.17 -3.34
CA ALA A 141 6.39 3.08 -2.29
C ALA A 141 6.66 1.63 -1.86
N ILE A 142 5.62 0.79 -1.78
CA ILE A 142 5.76 -0.64 -1.51
C ILE A 142 6.55 -1.32 -2.62
N ASP A 143 6.24 -1.07 -3.90
CA ASP A 143 6.97 -1.63 -5.04
C ASP A 143 8.46 -1.30 -4.97
N SER A 144 8.79 -0.04 -4.67
CA SER A 144 10.18 0.40 -4.53
C SER A 144 10.89 -0.32 -3.37
N ALA A 145 10.23 -0.45 -2.22
CA ALA A 145 10.78 -1.16 -1.07
C ALA A 145 10.96 -2.67 -1.32
N VAL A 146 10.06 -3.28 -2.07
CA VAL A 146 10.13 -4.70 -2.47
C VAL A 146 11.29 -4.95 -3.41
N ASP A 147 11.54 -4.05 -4.37
CA ASP A 147 12.69 -4.14 -5.26
C ASP A 147 14.01 -3.99 -4.47
N GLU A 148 14.10 -3.06 -3.52
CA GLU A 148 15.26 -2.94 -2.61
C GLU A 148 15.46 -4.21 -1.76
N GLN A 149 14.39 -4.78 -1.21
CA GLN A 149 14.46 -6.04 -0.44
C GLN A 149 14.91 -7.23 -1.30
N SER A 150 14.52 -7.26 -2.58
CA SER A 150 14.98 -8.29 -3.52
C SER A 150 16.48 -8.23 -3.69
N LEU A 151 17.03 -7.03 -3.95
CA LEU A 151 18.48 -6.83 -4.11
C LEU A 151 19.25 -7.21 -2.85
N ALA A 152 18.76 -6.79 -1.67
CA ALA A 152 19.40 -7.13 -0.40
C ALA A 152 19.37 -8.65 -0.13
N THR A 153 18.29 -9.34 -0.50
CA THR A 153 18.17 -10.80 -0.34
C THR A 153 19.14 -11.53 -1.28
N ASP A 154 19.28 -11.07 -2.52
CA ASP A 154 20.25 -11.63 -3.47
C ASP A 154 21.70 -11.44 -2.99
N GLU A 155 22.02 -10.27 -2.44
CA GLU A 155 23.34 -10.00 -1.84
C GLU A 155 23.64 -10.91 -0.64
N ILE A 156 22.65 -11.13 0.24
CA ILE A 156 22.76 -12.08 1.35
C ILE A 156 23.04 -13.49 0.82
N GLY A 157 22.34 -13.92 -0.22
CA GLY A 157 22.56 -15.21 -0.88
C GLY A 157 24.01 -15.38 -1.36
N GLY A 158 24.55 -14.36 -2.04
CA GLY A 158 25.94 -14.34 -2.49
C GLY A 158 26.95 -14.39 -1.34
N ASN A 159 26.78 -13.57 -0.31
CA ASN A 159 27.66 -13.53 0.85
C ASN A 159 27.67 -14.86 1.62
N LEU A 160 26.53 -15.55 1.69
CA LEU A 160 26.43 -16.87 2.32
C LEU A 160 27.16 -17.94 1.53
N GLN A 161 27.06 -17.92 0.20
CA GLN A 161 27.79 -18.85 -0.66
C GLN A 161 29.30 -18.69 -0.45
N GLN A 162 29.79 -17.45 -0.44
CA GLN A 162 31.21 -17.16 -0.19
C GLN A 162 31.65 -17.61 1.22
N ALA A 163 30.83 -17.39 2.24
CA ALA A 163 31.12 -17.83 3.60
C ALA A 163 31.16 -19.37 3.74
N ALA A 164 30.29 -20.08 2.99
CA ALA A 164 30.28 -21.53 2.94
C ALA A 164 31.56 -22.08 2.28
N GLU A 165 31.99 -21.49 1.16
CA GLU A 165 33.25 -21.82 0.49
C GLU A 165 34.46 -21.58 1.40
N GLY A 166 34.52 -20.42 2.06
CA GLY A 166 35.59 -20.13 3.03
C GLY A 166 35.60 -21.08 4.22
N SER A 167 34.43 -21.50 4.72
CA SER A 167 34.34 -22.50 5.79
C SER A 167 34.86 -23.87 5.35
N GLN A 168 34.63 -24.26 4.08
CA GLN A 168 35.15 -25.48 3.50
C GLN A 168 36.69 -25.42 3.35
N GLU A 169 37.23 -24.27 2.93
CA GLU A 169 38.67 -24.04 2.87
C GLU A 169 39.33 -24.15 4.25
N VAL A 170 38.75 -23.51 5.27
CA VAL A 170 39.24 -23.62 6.65
C VAL A 170 39.24 -25.06 7.15
N ALA A 171 38.21 -25.85 6.82
CA ALA A 171 38.17 -27.26 7.20
C ALA A 171 39.31 -28.08 6.57
N LEU A 172 39.70 -27.77 5.34
CA LEU A 172 40.88 -28.37 4.68
C LEU A 172 42.18 -27.95 5.37
N ILE A 173 42.34 -26.66 5.66
CA ILE A 173 43.51 -26.13 6.38
C ILE A 173 43.66 -26.79 7.75
N ILE A 174 42.57 -26.96 8.51
CA ILE A 174 42.60 -27.65 9.81
C ILE A 174 43.03 -29.11 9.67
N THR A 175 42.60 -29.78 8.60
CA THR A 175 43.03 -31.15 8.30
C THR A 175 44.54 -31.22 8.05
N ASP A 176 45.11 -30.23 7.35
CA ASP A 176 46.55 -30.18 7.09
C ASP A 176 47.36 -29.76 8.32
N ILE A 177 46.87 -28.82 9.14
CA ILE A 177 47.47 -28.48 10.45
C ILE A 177 47.54 -29.71 11.34
N ARG A 178 46.48 -30.54 11.35
CA ARG A 178 46.48 -31.79 12.13
C ARG A 178 47.61 -32.72 11.68
N LYS A 179 47.77 -32.96 10.37
CA LYS A 179 48.87 -33.79 9.83
C LYS A 179 50.25 -33.23 10.17
N ALA A 180 50.42 -31.90 10.08
CA ALA A 180 51.66 -31.23 10.42
C ALA A 180 52.00 -31.39 11.91
N THR A 181 50.99 -31.28 12.78
CA THR A 181 51.14 -31.47 14.23
C THR A 181 51.48 -32.93 14.57
N GLU A 182 50.84 -33.90 13.92
CA GLU A 182 51.18 -35.33 14.07
C GLU A 182 52.64 -35.61 13.66
N SER A 183 53.09 -35.01 12.55
CA SER A 183 54.48 -35.12 12.07
C SER A 183 55.49 -34.46 13.02
N ALA A 184 55.17 -33.28 13.55
CA ALA A 184 55.99 -32.60 14.54
C ALA A 184 56.08 -33.38 15.86
N GLY A 185 54.99 -34.03 16.26
CA GLY A 185 54.96 -34.93 17.41
C GLY A 185 55.88 -36.14 17.24
N ALA A 186 55.86 -36.77 16.07
CA ALA A 186 56.77 -37.87 15.73
C ALA A 186 58.24 -37.41 15.76
N GLY A 187 58.57 -36.29 15.11
CA GLY A 187 59.94 -35.75 15.12
C GLY A 187 60.43 -35.37 16.52
N SER A 188 59.55 -34.88 17.40
CA SER A 188 59.90 -34.61 18.80
C SER A 188 60.24 -35.89 19.57
N ASN A 189 59.57 -37.00 19.26
CA ASN A 189 59.88 -38.31 19.84
C ASN A 189 61.24 -38.84 19.35
N ASP A 190 61.55 -38.68 18.07
CA ASP A 190 62.85 -39.05 17.50
C ASP A 190 63.99 -38.27 18.17
N VAL A 191 63.81 -36.96 18.39
CA VAL A 191 64.79 -36.12 19.10
C VAL A 191 64.95 -36.57 20.55
N LEU A 192 63.87 -36.93 21.24
CA LEU A 192 63.93 -37.46 22.61
C LEU A 192 64.71 -38.77 22.67
N GLU A 193 64.51 -39.66 21.70
CA GLU A 193 65.25 -40.92 21.58
C GLU A 193 66.75 -40.66 21.34
N ALA A 194 67.09 -39.78 20.40
CA ALA A 194 68.47 -39.38 20.14
C ALA A 194 69.14 -38.77 21.38
N ALA A 195 68.44 -37.89 22.10
CA ALA A 195 68.95 -37.29 23.35
C ALA A 195 69.21 -38.36 24.43
N ARG A 196 68.35 -39.38 24.55
CA ARG A 196 68.56 -40.52 25.46
C ARG A 196 69.78 -41.34 25.05
N ALA A 197 69.96 -41.59 23.75
CA ALA A 197 71.13 -42.30 23.24
C ALA A 197 72.43 -41.54 23.50
N VAL A 198 72.47 -40.23 23.24
CA VAL A 198 73.61 -39.36 23.53
C VAL A 198 73.93 -39.35 25.03
N LYS A 199 72.92 -39.25 25.90
CA LYS A 199 73.11 -39.32 27.35
C LYS A 199 73.74 -40.64 27.77
N ALA A 200 73.24 -41.77 27.26
CA ALA A 200 73.79 -43.09 27.56
C ALA A 200 75.25 -43.21 27.12
N GLN A 201 75.58 -42.74 25.90
CA GLN A 201 76.96 -42.74 25.39
C GLN A 201 77.89 -41.85 26.22
N SER A 202 77.39 -40.68 26.66
CA SER A 202 78.17 -39.78 27.52
C SER A 202 78.46 -40.40 28.89
N THR A 203 77.50 -41.14 29.47
CA THR A 203 77.73 -41.89 30.71
C THR A 203 78.77 -42.98 30.52
N ASP A 204 78.69 -43.78 29.44
CA ASP A 204 79.68 -44.82 29.11
C ASP A 204 81.10 -44.24 28.98
N VAL A 205 81.26 -43.13 28.24
CA VAL A 205 82.56 -42.46 28.09
C VAL A 205 83.08 -41.93 29.45
N SER A 206 82.20 -41.36 30.27
CA SER A 206 82.56 -40.90 31.62
C SER A 206 83.03 -42.06 32.50
N ASP A 207 82.34 -43.20 32.47
CA ASP A 207 82.71 -44.38 33.26
C ASP A 207 84.06 -44.95 32.81
N ARG A 208 84.27 -45.08 31.50
CA ARG A 208 85.53 -45.56 30.92
C ARG A 208 86.71 -44.63 31.22
N THR A 209 86.49 -43.32 31.21
CA THR A 209 87.55 -42.34 31.56
C THR A 209 87.86 -42.38 33.06
N GLN A 210 86.86 -42.54 33.94
CA GLN A 210 87.10 -42.74 35.37
C GLN A 210 87.89 -44.02 35.63
N ASP A 211 87.53 -45.13 34.98
CA ASP A 211 88.25 -46.40 35.12
C ASP A 211 89.69 -46.30 34.62
N PHE A 212 89.91 -45.64 33.49
CA PHE A 212 91.26 -45.37 32.98
C PHE A 212 92.10 -44.55 33.97
N LEU A 213 91.53 -43.48 34.56
CA LEU A 213 92.20 -42.68 35.59
C LEU A 213 92.52 -43.51 36.84
N ARG A 214 91.63 -44.40 37.28
CA ARG A 214 91.89 -45.34 38.39
C ARG A 214 93.01 -46.32 38.06
N MET A 215 93.12 -46.78 36.81
CA MET A 215 94.22 -47.66 36.37
C MET A 215 95.57 -46.93 36.43
N ILE A 216 95.64 -45.67 35.97
CA ILE A 216 96.86 -44.87 36.04
C ILE A 216 97.28 -44.61 37.50
N GLN A 217 96.34 -44.33 38.40
CA GLN A 217 96.65 -44.07 39.82
C GLN A 217 97.15 -45.31 40.59
N LYS A 218 96.93 -46.52 40.06
CA LYS A 218 97.39 -47.78 40.63
C LYS A 218 98.72 -48.27 40.05
N ALA A 219 99.21 -47.65 38.97
CA ALA A 219 100.49 -47.94 38.33
C ALA A 219 101.59 -47.06 38.94
#